data_AF-A0A7Y3MXL5-F1
#
_entry.id   AF-A0A7Y3MXL5-F1
#
_cell.length_a   1.000
_cell.length_b   1.000
_cell.length_c   1.000
_cell.angle_alpha   90.00
_cell.angle_beta   90.00
_cell.angle_gamma   90.00
#
_symmetry.space_group_name_H-M   'P 1'
#
loop_
_entity.id
_entity.type
_entity.pdbx_description
1 polymer ?
#
loop_
_entity_poly.entity_id
_entity_poly.type
_entity_poly.pdbx_seq_one_letter_code
_entity_poly.pdbx_strand_id
1 'polypeptide(L)'
;MGRLLRLYPREFREQFGPELEAMASALLREAGRSPRERRRVWRRVAWDAATQGSIEHLNQWGRRLAGPRATPGAGMMEEWTRQVRFAIRKLGRTPTMTAIALLTLALGIGANVGIFSIVNAVLLRPLPFDEPDRLVGMWHVAPGLGFDQVNSNPAAYFTYREEGTVFEDVALWDNRTASVTGLDQPEQVEVLAVTDGLFPILRVQATLGRIFSREDDLHGSPETVMLSFDYWQTRFGGDPGVLGRSLEVQG
;
A
#
# COMPACT_ATOMS: atom_id res chain seq x y z
N MET A 1 -34.70 43.55 -57.40
CA MET A 1 -34.48 43.66 -55.94
C MET A 1 -33.03 44.04 -55.58
N GLY A 2 -32.18 44.50 -56.52
CA GLY A 2 -30.75 44.73 -56.24
C GLY A 2 -30.39 46.03 -55.49
N ARG A 3 -31.35 46.94 -55.25
CA ARG A 3 -31.09 48.23 -54.57
C ARG A 3 -31.26 48.20 -53.04
N LEU A 4 -32.04 47.26 -52.49
CA LEU A 4 -32.28 47.18 -51.03
C LEU A 4 -31.17 46.46 -50.26
N LEU A 5 -30.41 45.56 -50.90
CA LEU A 5 -29.27 44.86 -50.30
C LEU A 5 -28.02 45.74 -50.09
N ARG A 6 -28.04 47.00 -50.57
CA ARG A 6 -26.95 47.97 -50.34
C ARG A 6 -26.96 48.57 -48.93
N LEU A 7 -28.05 48.41 -48.18
CA LEU A 7 -28.16 48.89 -46.79
C LEU A 7 -27.50 47.96 -45.77
N TYR A 8 -27.12 46.73 -46.17
CA TYR A 8 -26.48 45.76 -45.28
C TYR A 8 -24.94 45.76 -45.41
N PRO A 9 -24.21 45.51 -44.30
CA PRO A 9 -22.74 45.44 -44.27
C PRO A 9 -22.17 44.44 -45.29
N ARG A 10 -20.96 44.72 -45.79
CA ARG A 10 -20.35 44.01 -46.93
C ARG A 10 -20.14 42.52 -46.66
N GLU A 11 -19.65 42.17 -45.47
CA GLU A 11 -19.39 40.78 -45.04
C GLU A 11 -20.67 39.95 -44.93
N PHE A 12 -21.76 40.54 -44.43
CA PHE A 12 -23.07 39.87 -44.34
C PHE A 12 -23.67 39.58 -45.72
N ARG A 13 -23.46 40.48 -46.69
CA ARG A 13 -23.90 40.31 -48.07
C ARG A 13 -23.17 39.15 -48.77
N GLU A 14 -21.89 38.98 -48.49
CA GLU A 14 -21.08 37.90 -49.09
C GLU A 14 -21.46 36.52 -48.53
N GLN A 15 -21.78 36.44 -47.23
CA GLN A 15 -22.11 35.17 -46.60
C GLN A 15 -23.57 34.72 -46.82
N PHE A 16 -24.54 35.64 -46.82
CA PHE A 16 -25.98 35.30 -46.83
C PHE A 16 -26.75 35.88 -48.02
N GLY A 17 -26.09 36.61 -48.92
CA GLY A 17 -26.71 37.19 -50.11
C GLY A 17 -27.46 36.19 -50.99
N PRO A 18 -26.86 35.04 -51.35
CA PRO A 18 -27.52 34.03 -52.20
C PRO A 18 -28.77 33.43 -51.55
N GLU A 19 -28.72 33.15 -50.24
CA GLU A 19 -29.85 32.58 -49.49
C GLU A 19 -31.00 33.58 -49.31
N LEU A 20 -30.70 34.86 -49.09
CA LEU A 20 -31.71 35.91 -48.99
C LEU A 20 -32.41 36.15 -50.32
N GLU A 21 -31.70 36.03 -51.45
CA GLU A 21 -32.30 36.08 -52.79
C GLU A 21 -33.16 34.84 -53.09
N ALA A 22 -32.72 33.66 -52.66
CA ALA A 22 -33.50 32.43 -52.76
C ALA A 22 -34.79 32.50 -51.90
N MET A 23 -34.69 33.01 -50.68
CA MET A 23 -35.84 33.17 -49.78
C MET A 23 -36.81 34.25 -50.27
N ALA A 24 -36.29 35.37 -50.79
CA ALA A 24 -37.14 36.41 -51.39
C ALA A 24 -37.84 35.90 -52.65
N SER A 25 -37.16 35.14 -53.50
CA SER A 25 -37.77 34.56 -54.70
C SER A 25 -38.79 33.45 -54.38
N ALA A 26 -38.57 32.68 -53.32
CA ALA A 26 -39.54 31.72 -52.79
C ALA A 26 -40.80 32.43 -52.24
N LEU A 27 -40.64 33.47 -51.42
CA LEU A 27 -41.75 34.26 -50.87
C LEU A 27 -42.53 35.02 -51.94
N LEU A 28 -41.87 35.45 -53.04
CA LEU A 28 -42.54 36.13 -54.15
C LEU A 28 -43.36 35.15 -55.02
N ARG A 29 -43.00 33.86 -55.05
CA ARG A 29 -43.77 32.79 -55.72
C ARG A 29 -44.99 32.34 -54.91
N GLU A 30 -44.86 32.34 -53.58
CA GLU A 30 -45.92 31.90 -52.66
C GLU A 30 -47.03 32.95 -52.45
N ALA A 31 -46.75 34.24 -52.66
CA ALA A 31 -47.65 35.34 -52.26
C ALA A 31 -48.77 35.73 -53.25
N GLY A 32 -48.96 35.08 -54.40
CA GLY A 32 -50.07 35.36 -55.33
C GLY A 32 -50.17 36.83 -55.84
N ARG A 33 -51.08 37.12 -56.79
CA ARG A 33 -51.22 38.44 -57.45
C ARG A 33 -52.05 39.48 -56.66
N SER A 34 -52.01 39.50 -55.32
CA SER A 34 -52.73 40.51 -54.53
C SER A 34 -51.77 41.43 -53.74
N PRO A 35 -51.72 42.76 -54.03
CA PRO A 35 -50.82 43.71 -53.38
C PRO A 35 -51.02 43.88 -51.86
N ARG A 36 -52.19 43.52 -51.32
CA ARG A 36 -52.54 43.73 -49.90
C ARG A 36 -52.00 42.62 -48.98
N GLU A 37 -51.86 41.40 -49.48
CA GLU A 37 -51.36 40.25 -48.70
C GLU A 37 -49.85 40.29 -48.52
N ARG A 38 -49.11 40.66 -49.57
CA ARG A 38 -47.66 40.91 -49.51
C ARG A 38 -47.29 41.91 -48.42
N ARG A 39 -48.07 42.97 -48.25
CA ARG A 39 -47.79 44.03 -47.26
C ARG A 39 -47.99 43.54 -45.82
N ARG A 40 -48.86 42.54 -45.58
CA ARG A 40 -49.03 41.91 -44.26
C ARG A 40 -47.88 40.98 -43.93
N VAL A 41 -47.43 40.17 -44.89
CA VAL A 41 -46.29 39.25 -44.70
C VAL A 41 -45.01 40.03 -44.40
N TRP A 42 -44.72 41.08 -45.17
CA TRP A 42 -43.54 41.92 -44.94
C TRP A 42 -43.56 42.67 -43.60
N ARG A 43 -44.75 43.07 -43.11
CA ARG A 43 -44.88 43.66 -41.76
C ARG A 43 -44.62 42.65 -40.66
N ARG A 44 -45.03 41.39 -40.83
CA ARG A 44 -44.86 40.34 -39.83
C ARG A 44 -43.40 39.88 -39.75
N VAL A 45 -42.75 39.70 -40.89
CA VAL A 45 -41.32 39.35 -40.96
C VAL A 45 -40.44 40.47 -40.38
N ALA A 46 -40.77 41.74 -40.66
CA ALA A 46 -40.06 42.87 -40.06
C ALA A 46 -40.27 42.96 -38.53
N TRP A 47 -41.45 42.57 -38.04
CA TRP A 47 -41.77 42.56 -36.61
C TRP A 47 -41.06 41.41 -35.87
N ASP A 48 -41.03 40.20 -36.42
CA ASP A 48 -40.31 39.06 -35.83
C ASP A 48 -38.79 39.29 -35.86
N ALA A 49 -38.26 39.86 -36.96
CA ALA A 49 -36.84 40.21 -37.04
C ALA A 49 -36.43 41.26 -36.01
N ALA A 50 -37.29 42.24 -35.73
CA ALA A 50 -37.04 43.30 -34.74
C ALA A 50 -37.18 42.82 -33.29
N THR A 51 -38.01 41.81 -33.02
CA THR A 51 -38.30 41.33 -31.66
C THR A 51 -37.46 40.12 -31.24
N GLN A 52 -37.15 39.19 -32.16
CA GLN A 52 -36.34 37.99 -31.85
C GLN A 52 -34.86 38.09 -32.29
N GLY A 53 -34.53 38.89 -33.31
CA GLY A 53 -33.18 38.91 -33.87
C GLY A 53 -32.12 39.64 -33.04
N SER A 54 -32.52 40.63 -32.24
CA SER A 54 -31.56 41.56 -31.62
C SER A 54 -31.19 41.24 -30.18
N ILE A 55 -32.04 40.55 -29.41
CA ILE A 55 -31.78 40.29 -27.98
C ILE A 55 -31.04 38.96 -27.77
N GLU A 56 -31.29 37.94 -28.60
CA GLU A 56 -30.65 36.63 -28.44
C GLU A 56 -29.24 36.58 -29.05
N HIS A 57 -28.95 37.37 -30.09
CA HIS A 57 -27.71 37.26 -30.86
C HIS A 57 -26.55 38.10 -30.29
N LEU A 58 -26.84 39.26 -29.67
CA LEU A 58 -25.83 40.10 -29.01
C LEU A 58 -25.29 39.45 -27.73
N ASN A 59 -26.14 38.74 -26.97
CA ASN A 59 -25.73 38.05 -25.75
C ASN A 59 -24.98 36.72 -26.02
N GLN A 60 -25.15 36.14 -27.21
CA GLN A 60 -24.38 34.97 -27.67
C GLN A 60 -23.00 35.35 -28.22
N TRP A 61 -22.87 36.51 -28.88
CA TRP A 61 -21.57 37.03 -29.34
C TRP A 61 -20.60 37.32 -28.18
N GLY A 62 -21.09 37.88 -27.06
CA GLY A 62 -20.28 38.08 -25.86
C GLY A 62 -19.78 36.77 -25.23
N ARG A 63 -20.59 35.70 -25.26
CA ARG A 63 -20.24 34.38 -24.70
C ARG A 63 -19.37 33.51 -25.63
N ARG A 64 -19.37 33.76 -26.94
CA ARG A 64 -18.50 33.05 -27.90
C ARG A 64 -17.13 33.70 -28.06
N LEU A 65 -17.01 35.01 -27.82
CA LEU A 65 -15.72 35.71 -27.74
C LEU A 65 -15.04 35.51 -26.36
N ALA A 66 -15.82 35.28 -25.31
CA ALA A 66 -15.33 34.80 -24.02
C ALA A 66 -15.26 33.27 -23.99
N GLY A 67 -14.33 32.69 -24.76
CA GLY A 67 -13.95 31.30 -24.56
C GLY A 67 -13.48 31.08 -23.12
N PRO A 68 -13.78 29.93 -22.47
CA PRO A 68 -13.26 29.66 -21.15
C PRO A 68 -11.74 29.60 -21.20
N ARG A 69 -11.07 30.68 -20.78
CA ARG A 69 -9.67 30.63 -20.37
C ARG A 69 -9.61 29.86 -19.05
N ALA A 70 -9.71 28.54 -19.12
CA ALA A 70 -9.01 27.71 -18.17
C ALA A 70 -7.52 27.95 -18.42
N THR A 71 -6.90 28.85 -17.64
CA THR A 71 -5.43 28.88 -17.52
C THR A 71 -5.00 27.49 -17.06
N PRO A 72 -4.31 26.68 -17.89
CA PRO A 72 -3.87 25.34 -17.50
C PRO A 72 -2.72 25.52 -16.51
N GLY A 73 -3.01 25.47 -15.21
CA GLY A 73 -2.01 25.57 -14.14
C GLY A 73 -2.43 26.45 -12.96
N ALA A 74 -2.58 27.76 -13.16
CA ALA A 74 -2.82 28.70 -12.06
C ALA A 74 -4.20 28.54 -11.39
N GLY A 75 -5.26 28.42 -12.20
CA GLY A 75 -6.63 28.22 -11.68
C GLY A 75 -6.87 26.81 -11.13
N MET A 76 -6.08 25.81 -11.55
CA MET A 76 -6.25 24.42 -11.11
C MET A 76 -5.84 24.28 -9.64
N MET A 77 -4.71 24.87 -9.23
CA MET A 77 -4.26 24.81 -7.83
C MET A 77 -5.18 25.63 -6.89
N GLU A 78 -5.67 26.78 -7.33
CA GLU A 78 -6.67 27.56 -6.58
C GLU A 78 -8.01 26.82 -6.46
N GLU A 79 -8.41 26.09 -7.50
CA GLU A 79 -9.59 25.23 -7.47
C GLU A 79 -9.42 24.08 -6.47
N TRP A 80 -8.30 23.35 -6.54
CA TRP A 80 -7.98 22.24 -5.63
C TRP A 80 -7.95 22.69 -4.17
N THR A 81 -7.24 23.79 -3.86
CA THR A 81 -7.15 24.30 -2.49
C THR A 81 -8.50 24.77 -1.95
N ARG A 82 -9.34 25.40 -2.79
CA ARG A 82 -10.69 25.80 -2.41
C ARG A 82 -11.59 24.59 -2.15
N GLN A 83 -11.50 23.55 -2.98
CA GLN A 83 -12.25 22.31 -2.79
C GLN A 83 -11.83 21.57 -1.52
N VAL A 84 -10.52 21.47 -1.23
CA VAL A 84 -10.01 20.86 0.01
C VAL A 84 -10.48 21.64 1.25
N ARG A 85 -10.35 22.97 1.27
CA ARG A 85 -10.86 23.80 2.37
C ARG A 85 -12.36 23.64 2.58
N PHE A 86 -13.12 23.60 1.49
CA PHE A 86 -14.56 23.38 1.55
C PHE A 86 -14.90 22.01 2.12
N ALA A 87 -14.20 20.95 1.70
CA ALA A 87 -14.38 19.59 2.20
C ALA A 87 -14.05 19.49 3.70
N ILE A 88 -12.93 20.05 4.15
CA ILE A 88 -12.55 20.07 5.58
C ILE A 88 -13.61 20.81 6.41
N ARG A 89 -14.09 21.96 5.94
CA ARG A 89 -15.14 22.70 6.64
C ARG A 89 -16.46 21.94 6.70
N LYS A 90 -16.76 21.14 5.67
CA LYS A 90 -17.94 20.26 5.63
C LYS A 90 -17.80 19.12 6.63
N LEU A 91 -16.63 18.49 6.72
CA LEU A 91 -16.31 17.45 7.71
C LEU A 91 -16.50 17.97 9.15
N GLY A 92 -16.01 19.18 9.44
CA GLY A 92 -16.21 19.81 10.76
C GLY A 92 -17.67 20.16 11.09
N ARG A 93 -18.56 20.22 10.09
CA ARG A 93 -20.00 20.46 10.28
C ARG A 93 -20.82 19.17 10.47
N THR A 94 -20.26 18.00 10.19
CA THR A 94 -20.93 16.70 10.34
C THR A 94 -20.09 15.73 11.20
N PRO A 95 -19.83 16.08 12.48
CA PRO A 95 -18.82 15.42 13.30
C PRO A 95 -19.07 13.92 13.51
N THR A 96 -20.33 13.49 13.70
CA THR A 96 -20.68 12.08 13.92
C THR A 96 -20.37 11.20 12.71
N MET A 97 -20.80 11.62 11.52
CA MET A 97 -20.54 10.88 10.28
C MET A 97 -19.05 10.84 9.96
N THR A 98 -18.36 11.96 10.16
CA THR A 98 -16.90 12.05 9.98
C THR A 98 -16.17 11.13 10.96
N ALA A 99 -16.59 11.07 12.23
CA ALA A 99 -15.99 10.18 13.22
C ALA A 99 -16.13 8.70 12.82
N ILE A 100 -17.33 8.28 12.40
CA ILE A 100 -17.56 6.89 11.94
C ILE A 100 -16.69 6.59 10.73
N ALA A 101 -16.66 7.47 9.73
CA ALA A 101 -15.84 7.29 8.53
C ALA A 101 -14.35 7.19 8.87
N LEU A 102 -13.85 8.05 9.77
CA LEU A 102 -12.46 8.02 10.22
C LEU A 102 -12.13 6.74 10.99
N LEU A 103 -13.02 6.28 11.88
CA LEU A 103 -12.83 5.04 12.63
C LEU A 103 -12.78 3.83 11.70
N THR A 104 -13.71 3.73 10.74
CA THR A 104 -13.73 2.63 9.77
C THR A 104 -12.46 2.63 8.91
N LEU A 105 -12.03 3.82 8.45
CA LEU A 105 -10.81 3.96 7.67
C LEU A 105 -9.56 3.62 8.49
N ALA A 106 -9.48 4.10 9.73
CA ALA A 106 -8.38 3.83 10.65
C ALA A 106 -8.30 2.34 10.99
N LEU A 107 -9.44 1.67 11.19
CA LEU A 107 -9.48 0.23 11.45
C LEU A 107 -9.01 -0.56 10.22
N GLY A 108 -9.49 -0.21 9.02
CA GLY A 108 -9.09 -0.88 7.78
C GLY A 108 -7.61 -0.71 7.47
N ILE A 109 -7.08 0.52 7.60
CA ILE A 109 -5.65 0.78 7.39
C ILE A 109 -4.82 0.12 8.49
N GLY A 110 -5.20 0.30 9.75
CA GLY A 110 -4.48 -0.22 10.91
C GLY A 110 -4.41 -1.74 10.92
N ALA A 111 -5.48 -2.44 10.56
CA ALA A 111 -5.48 -3.89 10.45
C ALA A 111 -4.52 -4.39 9.38
N ASN A 112 -4.55 -3.78 8.18
CA ASN A 112 -3.65 -4.16 7.08
C ASN A 112 -2.18 -3.87 7.42
N VAL A 113 -1.90 -2.69 7.96
CA VAL A 113 -0.55 -2.30 8.41
C VAL A 113 -0.08 -3.24 9.53
N GLY A 114 -0.96 -3.58 10.49
CA GLY A 114 -0.63 -4.49 11.59
C GLY A 114 -0.27 -5.90 11.11
N ILE A 115 -1.10 -6.48 10.23
CA ILE A 115 -0.82 -7.79 9.62
C ILE A 115 0.51 -7.75 8.87
N PHE A 116 0.71 -6.75 8.01
CA PHE A 116 1.95 -6.64 7.24
C PHE A 116 3.16 -6.39 8.13
N SER A 117 3.01 -5.65 9.24
CA SER A 117 4.10 -5.45 10.19
C SER A 117 4.50 -6.73 10.91
N ILE A 118 3.53 -7.59 11.29
CA ILE A 118 3.81 -8.89 11.89
C ILE A 118 4.48 -9.80 10.85
N VAL A 119 3.90 -9.90 9.65
CA VAL A 119 4.48 -10.66 8.54
C VAL A 119 5.90 -10.20 8.25
N ASN A 120 6.13 -8.89 8.21
CA ASN A 120 7.46 -8.35 7.97
C ASN A 120 8.41 -8.66 9.14
N ALA A 121 7.95 -8.58 10.39
CA ALA A 121 8.78 -8.88 11.56
C ALA A 121 9.11 -10.37 11.70
N VAL A 122 8.21 -11.27 11.29
CA VAL A 122 8.34 -12.72 11.47
C VAL A 122 8.95 -13.40 10.24
N LEU A 123 8.57 -12.98 9.02
CA LEU A 123 8.92 -13.68 7.78
C LEU A 123 9.93 -12.94 6.90
N LEU A 124 10.00 -11.60 6.95
CA LEU A 124 10.78 -10.81 5.98
C LEU A 124 11.98 -10.09 6.57
N ARG A 125 11.98 -9.81 7.87
CA ARG A 125 13.14 -9.24 8.54
C ARG A 125 14.21 -10.34 8.59
N PRO A 126 15.40 -10.11 8.02
CA PRO A 126 16.46 -11.09 8.12
C PRO A 126 16.69 -11.39 9.60
N LEU A 127 16.87 -12.67 9.91
CA LEU A 127 17.20 -13.13 11.26
C LEU A 127 18.32 -12.22 11.79
N PRO A 128 18.20 -11.65 13.00
CA PRO A 128 19.14 -10.67 13.53
C PRO A 128 20.46 -11.32 13.97
N PHE A 129 21.05 -12.13 13.09
CA PHE A 129 22.36 -12.74 13.22
C PHE A 129 23.33 -12.03 12.29
N ASP A 130 24.60 -12.04 12.66
CA ASP A 130 25.66 -11.47 11.82
C ASP A 130 25.91 -12.38 10.60
N GLU A 131 25.78 -11.81 9.40
CA GLU A 131 25.83 -12.52 8.09
C GLU A 131 24.73 -13.60 7.91
N PRO A 132 23.44 -13.21 7.97
CA PRO A 132 22.33 -14.17 7.90
C PRO A 132 22.26 -14.90 6.54
N ASP A 133 22.77 -14.29 5.46
CA ASP A 133 22.82 -14.88 4.12
C ASP A 133 23.76 -16.09 4.00
N ARG A 134 24.62 -16.33 5.01
CA ARG A 134 25.54 -17.48 5.05
C ARG A 134 25.01 -18.64 5.89
N LEU A 135 23.92 -18.43 6.63
CA LEU A 135 23.29 -19.46 7.43
C LEU A 135 22.37 -20.31 6.55
N VAL A 136 22.56 -21.62 6.59
CA VAL A 136 21.75 -22.58 5.84
C VAL A 136 21.28 -23.70 6.75
N GLY A 137 20.01 -24.08 6.62
CA GLY A 137 19.49 -25.27 7.26
C GLY A 137 19.72 -26.50 6.40
N MET A 138 20.10 -27.62 7.03
CA MET A 138 20.35 -28.88 6.35
C MET A 138 19.30 -29.90 6.74
N TRP A 139 18.59 -30.42 5.74
CA TRP A 139 17.66 -31.55 5.87
C TRP A 139 18.01 -32.62 4.84
N HIS A 140 17.70 -33.86 5.17
CA HIS A 140 17.88 -35.00 4.27
C HIS A 140 16.55 -35.31 3.56
N VAL A 141 16.62 -36.01 2.44
CA VAL A 141 15.44 -36.51 1.71
C VAL A 141 15.36 -38.02 1.90
N ALA A 142 14.15 -38.55 2.12
CA ALA A 142 13.90 -39.99 2.20
C ALA A 142 12.82 -40.39 1.19
N PRO A 143 13.14 -40.37 -0.12
CA PRO A 143 12.15 -40.61 -1.18
C PRO A 143 11.51 -41.99 -1.11
N GLY A 144 12.23 -43.01 -0.58
CA GLY A 144 11.67 -44.35 -0.35
C GLY A 144 10.60 -44.44 0.74
N LEU A 145 10.51 -43.43 1.61
CA LEU A 145 9.50 -43.32 2.68
C LEU A 145 8.45 -42.23 2.38
N GLY A 146 8.54 -41.55 1.23
CA GLY A 146 7.65 -40.46 0.85
C GLY A 146 7.86 -39.16 1.64
N PHE A 147 9.05 -38.96 2.23
CA PHE A 147 9.39 -37.73 2.96
C PHE A 147 10.38 -36.87 2.17
N ASP A 148 9.96 -35.63 1.87
CA ASP A 148 10.79 -34.64 1.16
C ASP A 148 11.78 -33.92 2.08
N GLN A 149 11.55 -33.95 3.40
CA GLN A 149 12.49 -33.44 4.40
C GLN A 149 12.45 -34.33 5.64
N VAL A 150 13.61 -34.81 6.05
CA VAL A 150 13.83 -35.54 7.30
C VAL A 150 15.04 -34.96 8.01
N ASN A 151 15.00 -34.97 9.34
CA ASN A 151 16.13 -34.55 10.15
C ASN A 151 17.35 -35.43 9.87
N SER A 152 18.54 -34.83 9.94
CA SER A 152 19.77 -35.58 9.77
C SER A 152 19.99 -36.53 10.94
N ASN A 153 20.61 -37.68 10.68
CA ASN A 153 21.00 -38.63 11.72
C ASN A 153 22.15 -38.02 12.55
N PRO A 154 22.15 -38.08 13.89
CA PRO A 154 23.25 -37.59 14.70
C PRO A 154 24.64 -38.15 14.32
N ALA A 155 24.73 -39.35 13.74
CA ALA A 155 26.01 -39.87 13.26
C ALA A 155 26.55 -39.10 12.02
N ALA A 156 25.66 -38.59 11.17
CA ALA A 156 26.05 -37.84 9.97
C ALA A 156 26.69 -36.48 10.31
N TYR A 157 26.38 -35.94 11.49
CA TYR A 157 27.00 -34.71 11.99
C TYR A 157 28.53 -34.80 12.03
N PHE A 158 29.09 -35.91 12.53
CA PHE A 158 30.55 -36.10 12.58
C PHE A 158 31.15 -36.09 11.17
N THR A 159 30.51 -36.77 10.21
CA THR A 159 30.93 -36.74 8.81
C THR A 159 30.88 -35.32 8.24
N TYR A 160 29.79 -34.56 8.46
CA TYR A 160 29.69 -33.19 7.95
C TYR A 160 30.68 -32.22 8.59
N ARG A 161 30.99 -32.41 9.87
CA ARG A 161 31.91 -31.55 10.62
C ARG A 161 33.38 -31.88 10.32
N GLU A 162 33.73 -33.15 10.18
CA GLU A 162 35.12 -33.58 10.02
C GLU A 162 35.57 -33.71 8.56
N GLU A 163 34.65 -34.11 7.67
CA GLU A 163 34.96 -34.37 6.25
C GLU A 163 34.32 -33.32 5.30
N GLY A 164 33.41 -32.49 5.81
CA GLY A 164 32.75 -31.46 5.02
C GLY A 164 33.70 -30.34 4.60
N THR A 165 33.67 -29.98 3.31
CA THR A 165 34.48 -28.88 2.75
C THR A 165 33.66 -27.69 2.26
N VAL A 166 32.33 -27.83 2.24
CA VAL A 166 31.39 -26.83 1.70
C VAL A 166 30.98 -25.81 2.77
N PHE A 167 30.87 -26.25 4.03
CA PHE A 167 30.45 -25.41 5.14
C PHE A 167 31.65 -24.98 5.97
N GLU A 168 31.60 -23.76 6.51
CA GLU A 168 32.64 -23.26 7.43
C GLU A 168 32.60 -24.00 8.76
N ASP A 169 31.40 -24.25 9.28
CA ASP A 169 31.16 -25.09 10.46
C ASP A 169 29.72 -25.64 10.40
N VAL A 170 29.44 -26.66 11.21
CA VAL A 170 28.13 -27.32 11.30
C VAL A 170 27.77 -27.52 12.77
N ALA A 171 26.52 -27.22 13.11
CA ALA A 171 25.96 -27.46 14.44
C ALA A 171 24.63 -28.20 14.34
N LEU A 172 24.30 -28.96 15.38
CA LEU A 172 22.99 -29.55 15.56
C LEU A 172 22.20 -28.75 16.61
N TRP A 173 20.89 -28.72 16.41
CA TRP A 173 19.94 -28.32 17.42
C TRP A 173 18.74 -29.26 17.40
N ASP A 174 18.12 -29.45 18.56
CA ASP A 174 16.93 -30.26 18.73
C ASP A 174 16.00 -29.60 19.74
N ASN A 175 14.72 -29.45 19.37
CA ASN A 175 13.71 -28.86 20.24
C ASN A 175 13.17 -29.93 21.16
N ARG A 176 13.28 -29.71 22.47
CA ARG A 176 12.79 -30.63 23.50
C ARG A 176 11.92 -29.90 24.49
N THR A 177 11.29 -30.69 25.34
CA THR A 177 10.54 -30.18 26.48
C THR A 177 11.12 -30.81 27.73
N ALA A 178 11.45 -29.98 28.71
CA ALA A 178 11.97 -30.45 29.99
C ALA A 178 11.15 -29.88 31.16
N SER A 179 11.05 -30.64 32.22
CA SER A 179 10.54 -30.19 33.51
C SER A 179 11.69 -29.68 34.36
N VAL A 180 11.62 -28.40 34.74
CA VAL A 180 12.54 -27.79 35.69
C VAL A 180 11.94 -27.92 37.08
N THR A 181 12.69 -28.55 37.99
CA THR A 181 12.36 -28.73 39.41
C THR A 181 13.42 -28.08 40.29
N GLY A 182 13.17 -28.00 41.60
CA GLY A 182 14.10 -27.35 42.55
C GLY A 182 13.98 -25.82 42.66
N LEU A 183 13.03 -25.21 41.95
CA LEU A 183 12.53 -23.85 42.18
C LEU A 183 11.19 -23.90 42.93
N ASP A 184 10.62 -22.74 43.30
CA ASP A 184 9.39 -22.62 44.09
C ASP A 184 8.22 -23.46 43.53
N GLN A 185 8.09 -23.57 42.20
CA GLN A 185 7.08 -24.37 41.53
C GLN A 185 7.70 -25.13 40.36
N PRO A 186 7.43 -26.44 40.20
CA PRO A 186 7.79 -27.19 39.00
C PRO A 186 7.17 -26.55 37.77
N GLU A 187 7.96 -26.42 36.72
CA GLU A 187 7.49 -25.90 35.44
C GLU A 187 7.99 -26.73 34.27
N GLN A 188 7.18 -26.80 33.22
CA GLN A 188 7.58 -27.41 31.96
C GLN A 188 8.00 -26.29 31.01
N VAL A 189 9.21 -26.40 30.47
CA VAL A 189 9.80 -25.40 29.59
C VAL A 189 10.25 -26.05 28.29
N GLU A 190 10.18 -25.29 27.20
CA GLU A 190 10.86 -25.65 25.97
C GLU A 190 12.35 -25.43 26.14
N VAL A 191 13.14 -26.44 25.77
CA VAL A 191 14.60 -26.41 25.82
C VAL A 191 15.16 -26.74 24.45
N LEU A 192 16.32 -26.16 24.15
CA LEU A 192 17.04 -26.42 22.91
C LEU A 192 18.31 -27.20 23.27
N ALA A 193 18.39 -28.45 22.85
CA ALA A 193 19.63 -29.22 22.92
C ALA A 193 20.49 -28.85 21.72
N VAL A 194 21.72 -28.40 21.96
CA VAL A 194 22.59 -27.84 20.92
C VAL A 194 24.01 -28.34 21.09
N THR A 195 24.76 -28.43 19.98
CA THR A 195 26.21 -28.68 20.01
C THR A 195 27.01 -27.40 20.25
N ASP A 196 28.28 -27.54 20.64
CA ASP A 196 29.21 -26.44 20.91
C ASP A 196 29.29 -25.39 19.78
N GLY A 197 29.16 -25.82 18.53
CA GLY A 197 29.28 -24.97 17.34
C GLY A 197 28.11 -24.00 17.09
N LEU A 198 26.95 -24.17 17.73
CA LEU A 198 25.75 -23.39 17.34
C LEU A 198 25.92 -21.89 17.60
N PHE A 199 26.28 -21.50 18.83
CA PHE A 199 26.42 -20.09 19.19
C PHE A 199 27.55 -19.37 18.43
N PRO A 200 28.73 -19.99 18.20
CA PRO A 200 29.75 -19.45 17.31
C PRO A 200 29.25 -19.21 15.88
N ILE A 201 28.52 -20.15 15.28
CA ILE A 201 27.95 -20.02 13.93
C ILE A 201 26.96 -18.84 13.87
N LEU A 202 26.09 -18.72 14.88
CA LEU A 202 25.14 -17.60 14.99
C LEU A 202 25.80 -16.28 15.41
N ARG A 203 27.09 -16.32 15.78
CA ARG A 203 27.87 -15.21 16.34
C ARG A 203 27.23 -14.58 17.57
N VAL A 204 26.53 -15.40 18.36
CA VAL A 204 25.87 -14.98 19.60
C VAL A 204 26.84 -15.15 20.77
N GLN A 205 26.96 -14.11 21.59
CA GLN A 205 27.75 -14.15 22.82
C GLN A 205 26.85 -14.27 24.05
N ALA A 206 27.33 -15.01 25.06
CA ALA A 206 26.66 -15.06 26.34
C ALA A 206 26.76 -13.69 27.03
N THR A 207 25.62 -13.14 27.48
CA THR A 207 25.60 -11.89 28.25
C THR A 207 26.30 -12.05 29.61
N LEU A 208 26.23 -13.26 30.18
CA LEU A 208 26.85 -13.62 31.44
C LEU A 208 27.35 -15.07 31.38
N GLY A 209 28.53 -15.34 31.92
CA GLY A 209 29.13 -16.67 31.90
C GLY A 209 29.88 -16.97 30.60
N ARG A 210 29.70 -18.19 30.07
CA ARG A 210 30.35 -18.66 28.84
C ARG A 210 29.36 -19.39 27.94
N ILE A 211 29.67 -19.46 26.65
CA ILE A 211 29.00 -20.38 25.73
C ILE A 211 29.50 -21.82 25.92
N PHE A 212 28.79 -22.79 25.31
CA PHE A 212 29.25 -24.17 25.23
C PHE A 212 30.56 -24.27 24.47
N SER A 213 31.37 -25.24 24.89
CA SER A 213 32.68 -25.56 24.33
C SER A 213 32.72 -27.04 23.96
N ARG A 214 33.72 -27.44 23.16
CA ARG A 214 33.88 -28.85 22.79
C ARG A 214 33.97 -29.81 23.97
N GLU A 215 34.46 -29.34 25.11
CA GLU A 215 34.54 -30.16 26.33
C GLU A 215 33.15 -30.52 26.86
N ASP A 216 32.14 -29.66 26.66
CA ASP A 216 30.77 -29.89 27.12
C ASP A 216 30.05 -30.95 26.27
N ASP A 217 30.45 -31.13 25.02
CA ASP A 217 29.89 -32.11 24.08
C ASP A 217 30.52 -33.51 24.24
N LEU A 218 31.57 -33.66 25.05
CA LEU A 218 32.23 -34.96 25.27
C LEU A 218 31.36 -35.90 26.09
N HIS A 219 31.48 -37.19 25.80
CA HIS A 219 30.75 -38.21 26.54
C HIS A 219 31.19 -38.24 28.01
N GLY A 220 30.23 -38.13 28.93
CA GLY A 220 30.47 -38.10 30.38
C GLY A 220 30.85 -36.73 30.95
N SER A 221 30.82 -35.68 30.13
CA SER A 221 30.97 -34.31 30.61
C SER A 221 29.81 -33.89 31.51
N PRO A 222 30.03 -32.95 32.44
CA PRO A 222 28.96 -32.41 33.28
C PRO A 222 27.86 -31.79 32.41
N GLU A 223 26.61 -32.15 32.69
CA GLU A 223 25.46 -31.54 32.04
C GLU A 223 25.43 -30.04 32.34
N THR A 224 25.65 -29.24 31.30
CA THR A 224 25.69 -27.78 31.40
C THR A 224 24.45 -27.21 30.72
N VAL A 225 23.79 -26.27 31.40
CA VAL A 225 22.61 -25.58 30.86
C VAL A 225 22.90 -24.10 30.69
N MET A 226 22.35 -23.52 29.63
CA MET A 226 22.34 -22.08 29.40
C MET A 226 20.90 -21.58 29.53
N LEU A 227 20.71 -20.53 30.32
CA LEU A 227 19.40 -19.91 30.47
C LEU A 227 19.20 -18.85 29.38
N SER A 228 18.01 -18.82 28.80
CA SER A 228 17.60 -17.68 27.98
C SER A 228 17.55 -16.42 28.83
N PHE A 229 17.79 -15.26 28.22
CA PHE A 229 17.79 -13.99 28.94
C PHE A 229 16.45 -13.74 29.67
N ASP A 230 15.33 -14.04 29.01
CA ASP A 230 13.99 -13.87 29.59
C ASP A 230 13.75 -14.81 30.78
N TYR A 231 14.17 -16.06 30.67
CA TYR A 231 14.05 -17.04 31.76
C TYR A 231 14.88 -16.62 32.99
N TRP A 232 16.11 -16.16 32.76
CA TRP A 232 16.97 -15.63 33.82
C TRP A 232 16.37 -14.39 34.52
N GLN A 233 15.81 -13.45 33.75
CA GLN A 233 15.16 -12.26 34.30
C GLN A 233 13.90 -12.60 35.11
N THR A 234 13.05 -13.48 34.59
CA THR A 234 11.75 -13.80 35.21
C THR A 234 11.85 -14.73 36.41
N ARG A 235 12.72 -15.75 36.35
CA ARG A 235 12.86 -16.76 37.43
C ARG A 235 13.94 -16.44 38.44
N PHE A 236 15.01 -15.78 38.03
CA PHE A 236 16.15 -15.46 38.89
C PHE A 236 16.31 -13.96 39.15
N GLY A 237 15.39 -13.13 38.67
CA GLY A 237 15.42 -11.68 38.87
C GLY A 237 16.65 -10.99 38.27
N GLY A 238 17.34 -11.64 37.33
CA GLY A 238 18.61 -11.14 36.79
C GLY A 238 19.79 -11.27 37.77
N ASP A 239 19.73 -12.18 38.76
CA ASP A 239 20.83 -12.41 39.70
C ASP A 239 22.05 -13.03 38.99
N PRO A 240 23.23 -12.36 38.95
CA PRO A 240 24.43 -12.95 38.36
C PRO A 240 24.98 -14.13 39.18
N GLY A 241 24.54 -14.29 40.43
CA GLY A 241 24.88 -15.41 41.29
C GLY A 241 24.27 -16.75 40.85
N VAL A 242 23.53 -16.80 39.74
CA VAL A 242 23.01 -18.04 39.14
C VAL A 242 24.12 -18.91 38.54
N LEU A 243 25.27 -18.34 38.19
CA LEU A 243 26.41 -19.09 37.64
C LEU A 243 26.91 -20.15 38.63
N GLY A 244 27.08 -21.37 38.15
CA GLY A 244 27.57 -22.50 38.94
C GLY A 244 26.52 -23.12 39.89
N ARG A 245 25.27 -22.65 39.87
CA ARG A 245 24.17 -23.32 40.59
C ARG A 245 23.70 -24.54 39.80
N SER A 246 23.32 -25.59 40.53
CA SER A 246 22.66 -26.75 39.95
C SER A 246 21.16 -26.48 39.80
N LEU A 247 20.61 -26.87 38.65
CA LEU A 247 19.19 -26.87 38.36
C LEU A 247 18.77 -28.31 38.11
N GLU A 248 17.66 -28.76 38.69
CA GLU A 248 17.12 -30.06 38.32
C GLU A 248 16.31 -29.91 37.04
N VAL A 249 16.77 -30.54 35.97
CA VAL A 249 16.11 -30.56 34.67
C VAL A 249 15.84 -32.02 34.31
N GLN A 250 14.58 -32.37 34.09
CA GLN A 250 14.16 -33.70 33.68
C GLN A 250 13.48 -33.60 32.32
N GLY A 251 14.09 -34.15 31.28
CA GLY A 251 13.58 -34.10 29.90
C GLY A 251 14.22 -35.16 29.02
#